data_AF-A0A242C6E8-F1
#
_entry.id   AF-A0A242C6E8-F1
#
_cell.length_a   1.000
_cell.length_b   1.000
_cell.length_c   1.000
_cell.angle_alpha   90.00
_cell.angle_beta   90.00
_cell.angle_gamma   90.00
#
_symmetry.space_group_name_H-M   'P 1'
#
loop_
_entity.id
_entity.type
_entity.pdbx_description
1 polymer ?
#
loop_
_entity_poly.entity_id
_entity_poly.type
_entity_poly.pdbx_seq_one_letter_code
_entity_poly.pdbx_strand_id
1 'polypeptide(L)'
;MKVDKLRYRKVINSAKYLEFNAIQYFQVLANQSDVEKMKEELDYLIKNNIYHKIIRTSKKSFLGDQIIIKRNLEQDFRLLERYVTFFDNQ
;
A
#
# COMPACT_ATOMS: atom_id res chain seq x y z
N MET A 1 -3.37 -10.82 -9.72
CA MET A 1 -4.29 -9.75 -10.14
C MET A 1 -3.62 -8.92 -11.22
N LYS A 2 -4.36 -8.47 -12.23
CA LYS A 2 -3.87 -7.52 -13.23
C LYS A 2 -4.30 -6.12 -12.82
N VAL A 3 -3.37 -5.17 -12.82
CA VAL A 3 -3.59 -3.79 -12.43
C VAL A 3 -3.12 -2.88 -13.56
N ASP A 4 -3.88 -1.83 -13.85
CA ASP A 4 -3.43 -0.80 -14.78
C ASP A 4 -2.07 -0.22 -14.35
N LYS A 5 -1.19 0.05 -15.32
CA LYS A 5 0.17 0.52 -15.06
C LYS A 5 0.22 1.89 -14.38
N LEU A 6 -0.70 2.80 -14.69
CA LEU A 6 -0.76 4.11 -14.03
C LEU A 6 -1.23 3.96 -12.60
N ARG A 7 -2.28 3.16 -12.37
CA ARG A 7 -2.74 2.81 -11.01
C ARG A 7 -1.64 2.19 -10.17
N TYR A 8 -0.92 1.20 -10.71
CA TYR A 8 0.21 0.58 -10.03
C TYR A 8 1.30 1.61 -9.68
N ARG A 9 1.69 2.46 -10.64
CA ARG A 9 2.71 3.50 -10.41
C ARG A 9 2.29 4.48 -9.32
N LYS A 10 1.03 4.92 -9.33
CA LYS A 10 0.50 5.80 -8.28
C LYS A 10 0.65 5.15 -6.91
N VAL A 11 0.15 3.92 -6.75
CA VAL A 11 0.21 3.19 -5.48
C VAL A 11 1.64 3.03 -4.97
N ILE A 12 2.56 2.60 -5.85
CA ILE A 12 3.96 2.38 -5.48
C ILE A 12 4.67 3.70 -5.12
N ASN A 13 4.43 4.78 -5.88
CA ASN A 13 5.08 6.06 -5.60
C ASN A 13 4.60 6.65 -4.26
N SER A 14 3.30 6.60 -3.97
CA SER A 14 2.75 7.09 -2.70
C SER A 14 3.17 6.18 -1.52
N ALA A 15 3.26 4.86 -1.74
CA ALA A 15 3.67 3.89 -0.71
C ALA A 15 5.07 4.13 -0.14
N LYS A 16 5.96 4.82 -0.87
CA LYS A 16 7.28 5.23 -0.38
C LYS A 16 7.21 6.08 0.89
N TYR A 17 6.13 6.84 1.06
CA TYR A 17 5.91 7.74 2.19
C TYR A 17 4.98 7.16 3.26
N LEU A 18 4.54 5.90 3.11
CA LEU A 18 3.54 5.29 3.97
C LEU A 18 3.95 5.30 5.45
N GLU A 19 5.18 4.92 5.75
CA GLU A 19 5.70 4.87 7.13
C GLU A 19 5.73 6.26 7.76
N PHE A 20 6.23 7.25 7.02
CA PHE A 20 6.24 8.64 7.47
C PHE A 20 4.82 9.16 7.73
N ASN A 21 3.90 8.95 6.80
CA ASN A 21 2.50 9.39 6.92
C ASN A 21 1.79 8.71 8.10
N ALA A 22 2.03 7.42 8.31
CA ALA A 22 1.46 6.67 9.43
C ALA A 22 1.94 7.24 10.78
N ILE A 23 3.24 7.53 10.92
CA ILE A 23 3.80 8.14 12.14
C ILE A 23 3.13 9.48 12.43
N GLN A 24 3.04 10.36 11.42
CA GLN A 24 2.41 11.68 11.57
C GLN A 24 0.93 11.56 11.98
N TYR A 25 0.18 10.67 11.33
CA TYR A 25 -1.23 10.48 11.59
C TYR A 25 -1.52 10.00 13.02
N PHE A 26 -0.77 9.01 13.51
CA PHE A 26 -0.98 8.45 14.85
C PHE A 26 -0.47 9.35 15.97
N GLN A 27 0.49 10.24 15.70
CA GLN A 27 0.87 11.28 16.67
C GLN A 27 -0.30 12.22 16.99
N VAL A 28 -1.21 12.45 16.05
CA VAL A 28 -2.32 13.40 16.18
C VAL A 28 -3.60 12.76 16.78
N LEU A 29 -3.79 11.43 16.64
CA LEU A 29 -5.09 10.77 16.85
C LEU A 29 -5.10 9.66 17.93
N ALA A 30 -4.25 9.76 18.95
CA ALA A 30 -3.92 8.68 19.88
C ALA A 30 -5.08 7.93 20.61
N ASN A 31 -6.35 8.37 20.55
CA ASN A 31 -7.41 7.91 21.47
C ASN A 31 -8.74 7.44 20.83
N GLN A 32 -8.78 6.97 19.57
CA GLN A 32 -10.02 6.48 18.94
C GLN A 32 -9.96 4.98 18.58
N SER A 33 -11.03 4.21 18.76
CA SER A 33 -11.04 2.75 18.51
C SER A 33 -10.82 2.37 17.04
N ASP A 34 -11.25 3.21 16.09
CA ASP A 34 -10.99 3.00 14.65
C ASP A 34 -9.51 3.16 14.29
N VAL A 35 -8.72 3.82 15.15
CA VAL A 35 -7.28 4.04 14.99
C VAL A 35 -6.50 2.76 15.29
N GLU A 36 -7.02 1.89 16.16
CA GLU A 36 -6.33 0.65 16.56
C GLU A 36 -6.23 -0.35 15.40
N LYS A 37 -7.36 -0.62 14.72
CA LYS A 37 -7.37 -1.48 13.53
C LYS A 37 -6.51 -0.91 12.40
N MET A 38 -6.60 0.39 12.17
CA MET A 38 -5.78 1.07 11.17
C MET A 38 -4.28 0.92 11.48
N LYS A 39 -3.91 1.05 12.76
CA LYS A 39 -2.54 0.89 13.23
C LYS A 39 -2.03 -0.52 13.02
N GLU A 40 -2.81 -1.54 13.35
CA GLU A 40 -2.45 -2.95 13.12
C GLU A 40 -2.19 -3.25 11.65
N GLU A 41 -3.08 -2.79 10.77
CA GLU A 41 -2.98 -3.02 9.33
C GLU A 41 -1.78 -2.25 8.70
N LEU A 42 -1.51 -1.02 9.16
CA LEU A 42 -0.32 -0.25 8.74
C LEU A 42 0.98 -0.87 9.26
N ASP A 43 1.00 -1.29 10.53
CA ASP A 43 2.12 -2.01 11.13
C ASP A 43 2.41 -3.30 10.36
N TYR A 44 1.37 -4.04 9.96
CA TYR A 44 1.51 -5.22 9.12
C TYR A 44 2.23 -4.89 7.81
N LEU A 45 1.77 -3.86 7.08
CA LEU A 45 2.35 -3.46 5.79
C LEU A 45 3.83 -3.08 5.93
N ILE A 46 4.18 -2.30 6.96
CA ILE A 46 5.52 -1.77 7.21
C ILE A 46 6.45 -2.90 7.68
N LYS A 47 6.08 -3.61 8.76
CA LYS A 47 6.90 -4.68 9.36
C LYS A 47 7.14 -5.84 8.40
N ASN A 48 6.15 -6.18 7.56
CA ASN A 48 6.30 -7.24 6.55
C ASN A 48 6.93 -6.76 5.24
N ASN A 49 7.30 -5.49 5.16
CA ASN A 49 7.94 -4.89 4.00
C ASN A 49 7.18 -5.13 2.68
N ILE A 50 5.85 -5.00 2.75
CA ILE A 50 4.93 -5.37 1.67
C ILE A 50 5.20 -4.58 0.39
N TYR A 51 5.46 -3.28 0.51
CA TYR A 51 5.84 -2.40 -0.60
C TYR A 51 7.00 -2.98 -1.42
N HIS A 52 8.10 -3.36 -0.77
CA HIS A 52 9.27 -3.91 -1.48
C HIS A 52 8.99 -5.31 -2.05
N LYS A 53 8.19 -6.14 -1.36
CA LYS A 53 7.78 -7.46 -1.88
C LYS A 53 6.97 -7.33 -3.18
N ILE A 54 6.03 -6.38 -3.22
CA ILE A 54 5.23 -6.09 -4.41
C ILE A 54 6.14 -5.63 -5.56
N ILE A 55 7.05 -4.67 -5.33
CA ILE A 55 7.98 -4.20 -6.38
C ILE A 55 8.80 -5.35 -6.96
N ARG A 56 9.40 -6.17 -6.10
CA ARG A 56 10.31 -7.24 -6.54
C ARG A 56 9.62 -8.35 -7.31
N THR A 57 8.34 -8.58 -7.05
CA THR A 57 7.61 -9.73 -7.60
C THR A 57 6.66 -9.38 -8.73
N SER A 58 6.31 -8.10 -8.88
CA SER A 58 5.43 -7.60 -9.93
C SER A 58 6.11 -7.66 -11.30
N LYS A 59 5.33 -7.99 -12.33
CA LYS A 59 5.83 -8.09 -13.72
C LYS A 59 4.90 -7.38 -14.68
N LYS A 60 5.44 -6.86 -15.79
CA LYS A 60 4.60 -6.33 -16.87
C LYS A 60 3.83 -7.48 -17.53
N SER A 61 2.59 -7.22 -17.95
CA SER A 61 1.86 -8.08 -18.87
C SER A 61 2.55 -8.10 -20.23
N PHE A 62 2.21 -9.08 -21.07
CA PHE A 62 2.76 -9.22 -22.42
C PHE A 62 2.54 -7.96 -23.29
N LEU A 63 1.39 -7.29 -23.14
CA LEU A 63 1.05 -6.05 -23.85
C LEU A 63 1.61 -4.78 -23.17
N GLY A 64 2.15 -4.89 -21.94
CA GLY A 64 2.87 -3.82 -21.24
C GLY A 64 2.00 -2.69 -20.66
N ASP A 65 0.69 -2.77 -20.84
CA ASP A 65 -0.35 -1.88 -20.31
C ASP A 65 -0.70 -2.19 -18.85
N GLN A 66 -0.50 -3.43 -18.43
CA GLN A 66 -0.86 -3.93 -17.12
C GLN A 66 0.35 -4.45 -16.35
N ILE A 67 0.23 -4.41 -15.03
CA ILE A 67 1.15 -5.02 -14.07
C ILE A 67 0.46 -6.21 -13.43
N ILE A 68 1.16 -7.33 -13.38
CA ILE A 68 0.72 -8.57 -12.77
C ILE A 68 1.26 -8.62 -11.34
N ILE A 69 0.34 -8.59 -10.38
CA ILE A 69 0.60 -8.83 -8.96
C ILE A 69 0.43 -10.33 -8.68
N LYS A 70 1.39 -10.94 -7.97
CA LYS A 70 1.29 -12.35 -7.57
C LYS A 70 0.05 -12.59 -6.71
N ARG A 71 -0.56 -13.77 -6.86
CA ARG A 71 -1.82 -14.12 -6.18
C ARG A 71 -1.77 -13.97 -4.66
N ASN A 72 -0.64 -14.36 -4.05
CA ASN A 72 -0.42 -14.25 -2.61
C ASN A 72 -0.20 -12.82 -2.09
N LEU A 73 -0.09 -11.83 -2.99
CA LEU A 73 0.10 -10.41 -2.65
C LEU A 73 -1.08 -9.54 -3.11
N GLU A 74 -2.18 -10.14 -3.57
CA GLU A 74 -3.32 -9.37 -4.08
C GLU A 74 -4.03 -8.59 -2.99
N GLN A 75 -4.25 -9.23 -1.83
CA GLN A 75 -4.84 -8.56 -0.67
C GLN A 75 -3.91 -7.50 -0.11
N ASP A 76 -2.62 -7.82 -0.01
CA ASP A 76 -1.57 -6.89 0.38
C ASP A 76 -1.52 -5.64 -0.50
N PHE A 77 -1.64 -5.82 -1.83
CA PHE A 77 -1.70 -4.70 -2.76
C PHE A 77 -2.94 -3.83 -2.56
N ARG A 78 -4.12 -4.44 -2.36
CA ARG A 78 -5.37 -3.69 -2.09
C ARG A 78 -5.31 -2.94 -0.77
N LEU A 79 -4.71 -3.55 0.25
CA LEU A 79 -4.51 -2.95 1.56
C LEU A 79 -3.56 -1.76 1.46
N LEU A 80 -2.43 -1.93 0.77
CA LEU A 80 -1.48 -0.86 0.49
C LEU A 80 -2.14 0.29 -0.27
N GLU A 81 -2.90 -0.02 -1.32
CA GLU A 81 -3.64 0.96 -2.11
C GLU A 81 -4.65 1.75 -1.28
N ARG A 82 -5.38 1.08 -0.38
CA ARG A 82 -6.34 1.73 0.51
C ARG A 82 -5.68 2.82 1.34
N TYR A 83 -4.52 2.53 1.93
CA TYR A 83 -3.84 3.48 2.80
C TYR A 83 -3.13 4.60 2.07
N VAL A 84 -2.48 4.30 0.95
CA VAL A 84 -1.88 5.39 0.16
C VAL A 84 -2.96 6.32 -0.39
N THR A 85 -4.13 5.80 -0.76
CA THR A 85 -5.27 6.63 -1.17
C THR A 85 -5.83 7.44 0.00
N PHE A 86 -5.90 6.85 1.19
CA PHE A 86 -6.32 7.54 2.41
C PHE A 86 -5.40 8.74 2.71
N PHE A 87 -4.09 8.53 2.71
CA PHE A 87 -3.12 9.59 3.00
C PHE A 87 -2.96 10.62 1.87
N ASP A 88 -3.14 10.23 0.60
CA ASP A 88 -3.12 11.17 -0.53
C ASP A 88 -4.30 12.15 -0.51
N ASN A 89 -5.38 11.84 0.22
CA ASN A 89 -6.62 12.63 0.29
C ASN A 89 -6.77 13.43 1.60
N GLN A 90 -5.76 13.41 2.48
CA GLN A 90 -5.69 14.25 3.67
C GLN A 90 -4.99 15.57 3.37
#